data_AF-A0A927MXS9-F1
#
_entry.id   AF-A0A927MXS9-F1
#
_cell.length_a   1.000
_cell.length_b   1.000
_cell.length_c   1.000
_cell.angle_alpha   90.00
_cell.angle_beta   90.00
_cell.angle_gamma   90.00
#
_symmetry.space_group_name_H-M   'P 1'
#
loop_
_entity.id
_entity.type
_entity.pdbx_description
1 polymer ?
#
loop_
_entity_poly.entity_id
_entity_poly.type
_entity_poly.pdbx_seq_one_letter_code
_entity_poly.pdbx_strand_id
1 'polypeptide(L)'
;MNRQVAELETRLADRFEQHPDVDIYLSMPGLGDVLGARALDEFGDDPDRYSTAKSRRNYAGISPVTVASGRKRAVLARHVGNRRLHNAMYQ
;
A
#
# COMPACT_ATOMS: atom_id res chain seq x y z
N MET A 1 -18.46 -15.19 -14.63
CA MET A 1 -17.79 -14.07 -13.92
C MET A 1 -16.44 -14.50 -13.37
N ASN A 2 -16.34 -15.57 -12.57
CA ASN A 2 -15.07 -16.00 -11.95
C ASN A 2 -13.94 -16.34 -12.93
N ARG A 3 -14.26 -16.82 -14.14
CA ARG A 3 -13.24 -17.11 -15.18
C ARG A 3 -12.45 -15.87 -15.61
N GLN A 4 -13.14 -14.74 -15.78
CA GLN A 4 -12.50 -13.48 -16.18
C GLN A 4 -11.62 -12.91 -15.06
N VAL A 5 -12.02 -13.10 -13.80
CA VAL A 5 -11.20 -12.72 -12.65
C VAL A 5 -9.92 -13.54 -12.61
N ALA A 6 -10.03 -14.86 -12.73
CA ALA A 6 -8.85 -15.74 -12.76
C ALA A 6 -7.90 -15.41 -13.91
N GLU A 7 -8.44 -15.12 -15.11
CA GLU A 7 -7.63 -14.71 -16.26
C GLU A 7 -6.89 -13.39 -16.02
N LEU A 8 -7.53 -12.42 -15.35
CA LEU A 8 -6.89 -11.16 -14.97
C LEU A 8 -5.83 -11.35 -13.88
N GLU A 9 -6.07 -12.24 -12.91
CA GLU A 9 -5.09 -12.58 -11.87
C GLU A 9 -3.84 -13.23 -12.46
N THR A 10 -3.99 -14.17 -13.40
CA THR A 10 -2.84 -14.76 -14.13
C THR A 10 -2.06 -13.69 -14.87
N ARG A 11 -2.75 -12.85 -15.67
CA ARG A 11 -2.09 -11.77 -16.41
C ARG A 11 -1.42 -10.74 -15.52
N LEU A 12 -1.98 -10.49 -14.34
CA LEU A 12 -1.40 -9.61 -13.34
C LEU A 12 -0.11 -10.21 -12.77
N ALA A 13 -0.16 -11.48 -12.35
CA ALA A 13 1.00 -12.19 -11.82
C ALA A 13 2.14 -12.24 -12.85
N ASP A 14 1.86 -12.62 -14.09
CA ASP A 14 2.85 -12.67 -15.18
C ASP A 14 3.56 -11.32 -15.39
N ARG A 15 2.84 -10.21 -15.25
CA ARG A 15 3.39 -8.85 -15.40
C ARG A 15 4.10 -8.37 -14.15
N PHE A 16 3.59 -8.71 -12.98
CA PHE A 16 4.17 -8.34 -11.71
C PHE A 16 5.52 -9.03 -11.49
N GLU A 17 5.65 -10.30 -11.88
CA GLU A 17 6.90 -11.07 -11.84
C GLU A 17 8.03 -10.43 -12.68
N GLN A 18 7.68 -9.67 -13.72
CA GLN A 18 8.66 -8.96 -14.55
C GLN A 18 9.15 -7.64 -13.93
N HIS A 19 8.57 -7.20 -12.81
CA HIS A 19 8.92 -5.92 -12.20
C HIS A 19 10.25 -6.02 -11.42
N PRO A 20 11.19 -5.07 -11.57
CA PRO A 20 12.50 -5.12 -10.89
C PRO A 20 12.42 -5.27 -9.37
N ASP A 21 11.39 -4.68 -8.76
CA ASP A 21 11.21 -4.69 -7.31
C ASP A 21 10.33 -5.84 -6.80
N VAL A 22 9.91 -6.80 -7.64
CA VAL A 22 8.94 -7.84 -7.26
C VAL A 22 9.35 -8.61 -6.00
N ASP A 23 10.63 -8.96 -5.91
CA ASP A 23 11.19 -9.70 -4.77
C ASP A 23 11.07 -8.90 -3.46
N ILE A 24 11.15 -7.58 -3.53
CA ILE A 24 10.99 -6.71 -2.35
C ILE A 24 9.56 -6.83 -1.83
N TYR A 25 8.55 -6.78 -2.70
CA TYR A 25 7.15 -6.89 -2.30
C TYR A 25 6.81 -8.29 -1.81
N LEU A 26 7.26 -9.33 -2.53
CA LEU A 26 6.99 -10.73 -2.19
C LEU A 26 7.75 -11.21 -0.95
N SER A 27 8.82 -10.52 -0.55
CA SER A 27 9.52 -10.80 0.72
C SER A 27 8.68 -10.47 1.95
N MET A 28 7.64 -9.64 1.82
CA MET A 28 6.80 -9.22 2.94
C MET A 28 5.74 -10.30 3.25
N PRO A 29 5.63 -10.75 4.51
CA PRO A 29 4.63 -11.75 4.87
C PRO A 29 3.23 -11.22 4.61
N GLY A 30 2.41 -12.00 3.92
CA GLY A 30 1.03 -11.65 3.57
C GLY A 30 0.87 -10.89 2.25
N LEU A 31 1.94 -10.41 1.60
CA LEU A 31 1.87 -9.83 0.26
C LEU A 31 2.10 -10.91 -0.82
N GLY A 32 1.03 -11.56 -1.26
CA GLY A 32 1.04 -12.35 -2.50
C GLY A 32 0.89 -11.48 -3.74
N ASP A 33 0.93 -12.07 -4.94
CA ASP A 33 0.99 -11.34 -6.23
C ASP A 33 -0.04 -10.22 -6.37
N VAL A 34 -1.30 -10.48 -6.02
CA VAL A 34 -2.38 -9.49 -6.15
C VAL A 34 -2.19 -8.31 -5.18
N LEU A 35 -1.76 -8.57 -3.95
CA LEU A 35 -1.56 -7.53 -2.94
C LEU A 35 -0.26 -6.77 -3.16
N GLY A 36 0.80 -7.47 -3.56
CA GLY A 36 2.08 -6.90 -3.97
C GLY A 36 1.93 -5.98 -5.17
N ALA A 37 1.25 -6.44 -6.22
CA ALA A 37 1.00 -5.62 -7.41
C ALA A 37 0.13 -4.40 -7.09
N ARG A 38 -0.86 -4.53 -6.19
CA ARG A 38 -1.64 -3.37 -5.72
C ARG A 38 -0.78 -2.40 -4.91
N ALA A 39 0.10 -2.88 -4.04
CA ALA A 39 1.01 -2.04 -3.29
C ALA A 39 1.94 -1.25 -4.22
N LEU A 40 2.46 -1.93 -5.25
CA LEU A 40 3.27 -1.31 -6.30
C LEU A 40 2.49 -0.23 -7.05
N ASP A 41 1.29 -0.53 -7.54
CA ASP A 41 0.41 0.42 -8.25
C ASP A 41 0.14 1.69 -7.41
N GLU A 42 -0.11 1.52 -6.11
CA GLU A 42 -0.40 2.64 -5.22
C GLU A 42 0.85 3.45 -4.84
N PHE A 43 2.02 2.82 -4.79
CA PHE A 43 3.29 3.53 -4.63
C PHE A 43 3.62 4.33 -5.89
N GLY A 44 3.34 3.77 -7.06
CA GLY A 44 3.66 4.37 -8.36
C GLY A 44 5.10 4.12 -8.79
N ASP A 45 5.45 4.64 -9.95
CA ASP A 45 6.74 4.45 -10.65
C ASP A 45 7.79 5.51 -10.31
N ASP A 46 7.41 6.59 -9.61
CA ASP A 46 8.34 7.60 -9.10
C ASP A 46 8.94 7.17 -7.74
N PRO A 47 10.24 6.80 -7.69
CA PRO A 47 10.89 6.35 -6.45
C PRO A 47 10.98 7.46 -5.39
N ASP A 48 10.98 8.73 -5.81
CA ASP A 48 11.12 9.91 -4.95
C ASP A 48 9.78 10.55 -4.59
N ARG A 49 8.66 9.99 -5.06
CA ARG A 49 7.29 10.44 -4.75
C ARG A 49 7.06 10.68 -3.26
N TYR A 50 7.69 9.85 -2.43
CA TYR A 50 7.61 9.95 -0.97
C TYR A 50 8.96 10.24 -0.35
N SER A 51 9.09 11.46 0.18
CA SER A 51 10.28 11.91 0.90
C SER A 51 10.71 11.02 2.07
N THR A 52 9.78 10.31 2.70
CA THR A 52 10.06 9.40 3.82
C THR A 52 9.09 8.22 3.84
N ALA A 53 9.48 7.14 4.54
CA ALA A 53 8.57 6.04 4.85
C ALA A 53 7.32 6.51 5.65
N LYS A 54 7.47 7.55 6.48
CA LYS A 54 6.33 8.17 7.20
C LYS A 54 5.35 8.84 6.23
N SER A 55 5.84 9.51 5.18
CA SER A 55 5.01 10.09 4.12
C SER A 55 4.16 9.03 3.44
N ARG A 56 4.72 7.84 3.16
CA ARG A 56 3.99 6.68 2.62
C ARG A 56 2.89 6.20 3.56
N ARG A 57 3.22 6.01 4.85
CA ARG A 57 2.23 5.57 5.85
C ARG A 57 1.13 6.61 6.11
N ASN A 58 1.45 7.91 5.98
CA ASN A 58 0.46 8.98 6.04
C ASN A 58 -0.51 8.90 4.85
N TYR A 59 0.03 8.71 3.65
CA TYR A 59 -0.77 8.55 2.42
C TYR A 59 -1.68 7.32 2.51
N ALA A 60 -1.16 6.20 3.01
CA ALA A 60 -1.94 4.98 3.24
C ALA A 60 -2.99 5.10 4.36
N GLY A 61 -3.05 6.21 5.11
CA GLY A 61 -3.98 6.33 6.24
C GLY A 61 -3.55 5.58 7.50
N ILE A 62 -2.37 4.97 7.53
CA ILE A 62 -1.92 4.05 8.60
C ILE A 62 -1.32 4.81 9.78
N SER A 63 -0.61 5.91 9.53
CA SER A 63 0.05 6.65 10.61
C SER A 63 -0.94 7.47 11.43
N PRO A 64 -0.87 7.42 12.78
CA PRO A 64 -1.74 8.19 13.65
C PRO A 64 -1.47 9.70 13.51
N VAL A 65 -2.48 10.51 13.84
CA VAL A 65 -2.41 11.97 13.87
C VAL A 65 -2.32 12.45 15.31
N THR A 66 -1.34 13.31 15.60
CA THR A 66 -1.26 14.00 16.89
C THR A 66 -1.92 15.36 16.78
N VAL A 67 -2.88 15.64 17.66
CA VAL A 67 -3.54 16.94 17.80
C VAL A 67 -3.11 17.54 19.14
N ALA A 68 -2.49 18.73 19.11
CA ALA A 68 -2.03 19.42 20.30
C ALA A 68 -2.30 20.93 20.22
N SER A 69 -2.81 21.51 21.31
CA SER A 69 -3.16 22.95 21.40
C SER A 69 -2.58 23.65 22.63
N GLY A 70 -1.60 23.03 23.31
CA GLY A 70 -1.01 23.51 24.56
C GLY A 70 -1.86 23.18 25.81
N ARG A 71 -3.19 23.14 25.71
CA ARG A 71 -4.09 22.70 26.80
C ARG A 71 -4.48 21.21 26.70
N LYS A 72 -4.45 20.65 25.49
CA LYS A 72 -4.82 19.27 25.22
C LYS A 72 -3.83 18.64 24.25
N ARG A 73 -3.63 17.33 24.40
CA ARG A 73 -2.83 16.49 23.51
C ARG A 73 -3.55 15.15 23.34
N ALA A 74 -3.75 14.75 22.09
CA ALA A 74 -4.35 13.46 21.75
C ALA A 74 -3.65 12.83 20.54
N VAL A 75 -3.55 11.50 20.53
CA VAL A 75 -3.09 10.70 19.40
C VAL A 75 -4.28 9.93 18.88
N LEU A 76 -4.67 10.16 17.63
CA LEU A 76 -5.90 9.66 17.03
C LEU A 76 -5.59 8.81 15.80
N ALA A 77 -6.48 7.89 15.47
CA ALA A 77 -6.45 7.17 14.21
C ALA A 77 -6.68 8.14 13.04
N ARG A 78 -6.01 7.88 11.91
CA ARG A 78 -6.23 8.61 10.67
C ARG A 78 -7.31 7.90 9.87
N HIS A 79 -8.46 8.54 9.70
CA HIS A 79 -9.57 7.97 8.93
C HIS A 79 -9.55 8.32 7.43
N VAL A 80 -8.67 9.25 7.04
CA VAL A 80 -8.54 9.73 5.65
C VAL A 80 -7.20 9.27 5.08
N GLY A 81 -7.24 8.55 3.97
CA GLY A 81 -6.07 8.05 3.26
C GLY A 81 -6.46 7.18 2.06
N ASN A 82 -5.46 6.68 1.35
CA ASN A 82 -5.67 5.75 0.24
C ASN A 82 -6.18 4.40 0.76
N ARG A 83 -7.46 4.11 0.52
CA ARG A 83 -8.12 2.89 1.02
C ARG A 83 -7.57 1.62 0.38
N ARG A 84 -7.16 1.66 -0.89
CA ARG A 84 -6.65 0.50 -1.61
C ARG A 84 -5.30 0.06 -1.03
N LEU A 85 -4.41 1.02 -0.81
CA LEU A 85 -3.13 0.79 -0.15
C LEU A 85 -3.30 0.41 1.31
N HIS A 86 -4.20 1.07 2.04
CA HIS A 86 -4.55 0.68 3.41
C HIS A 86 -4.95 -0.80 3.48
N ASN A 87 -5.91 -1.22 2.64
CA ASN A 87 -6.42 -2.58 2.64
C ASN A 87 -5.37 -3.60 2.19
N ALA A 88 -4.43 -3.23 1.32
CA ALA A 88 -3.33 -4.10 0.93
C ALA A 88 -2.32 -4.36 2.06
N MET A 89 -2.22 -3.44 3.03
CA MET A 89 -1.22 -3.46 4.10
C MET A 89 -1.74 -3.92 5.47
N TYR A 90 -3.07 -3.98 5.65
CA TYR A 90 -3.73 -4.21 6.94
C TYR A 90 -4.67 -5.43 6.96
N GLN A 91 -4.47 -6.38 6.04
CA GLN A 91 -5.31 -7.57 5.93
C GLN A 91 -5.07 -8.57 7.06
#